data_AF-A0A2V9RSX1-F1
#
_entry.id   AF-A0A2V9RSX1-F1
#
_cell.length_a   1.000
_cell.length_b   1.000
_cell.length_c   1.000
_cell.angle_alpha   90.00
_cell.angle_beta   90.00
_cell.angle_gamma   90.00
#
_symmetry.space_group_name_H-M   'P 1'
#
loop_
_entity.id
_entity.type
_entity.pdbx_description
1 polymer ?
#
loop_
_entity_poly.entity_id
_entity_poly.type
_entity_poly.pdbx_seq_one_letter_code
_entity_poly.pdbx_strand_id
1 'polypeptide(L)' 'MNRGCISITLLLALALTASTSAEVIHLKNGRAIYADHVRENGTRLQYDVGDDSYAISMGSVDHIESGG' A
#
# COMPACT_ATOMS: atom_id res chain seq x y z
N MET A 1 8.47 -9.53 47.69
CA MET A 1 7.48 -9.77 46.62
C MET A 1 6.84 -8.45 46.27
N ASN A 2 7.38 -7.76 45.26
CA ASN A 2 6.98 -6.39 44.94
C ASN A 2 6.35 -6.35 43.54
N ARG A 3 5.01 -6.40 43.53
CA ARG A 3 4.10 -5.57 42.72
C ARG A 3 4.48 -5.37 41.24
N GLY A 4 4.07 -6.31 40.39
CA GLY A 4 4.01 -6.15 38.94
C GLY A 4 2.58 -5.89 38.46
N CYS A 5 1.88 -4.92 39.06
CA CYS A 5 0.57 -4.46 38.57
C CYS A 5 0.76 -3.16 37.78
N ILE A 6 1.57 -3.24 36.73
CA ILE A 6 1.83 -2.18 35.73
C ILE A 6 2.16 -3.00 34.48
N SER A 7 1.47 -2.98 33.36
CA SER A 7 0.72 -1.90 32.75
C SER A 7 -0.23 -2.51 31.71
N ILE A 8 -1.52 -2.68 32.04
CA ILE A 8 -2.54 -3.16 31.07
C ILE A 8 -3.15 -1.98 30.29
N THR A 9 -2.74 -0.74 30.58
CA THR A 9 -3.48 0.48 30.20
C THR A 9 -2.86 1.33 29.09
N LEU A 10 -1.85 0.88 28.34
CA LEU A 10 -1.23 1.71 27.30
C LEU A 10 -0.97 0.95 25.99
N LEU A 11 -2.03 0.39 25.41
CA LEU A 11 -2.00 -0.39 24.17
C LEU A 11 -2.85 0.25 23.04
N LEU A 12 -3.12 1.56 23.09
CA LEU A 12 -4.21 2.17 22.30
C LEU A 12 -3.87 3.44 21.50
N ALA A 13 -2.65 3.65 20.99
CA ALA A 13 -2.41 4.87 20.19
C ALA A 13 -1.32 4.74 19.12
N LEU A 14 -1.35 3.67 18.33
CA LEU A 14 -0.63 3.65 17.05
C LEU A 14 -1.63 3.47 15.90
N ALA A 15 -2.55 4.43 15.79
CA ALA A 15 -3.21 4.70 14.52
C ALA A 15 -2.15 5.25 13.57
N LEU A 16 -1.38 4.34 12.95
CA LEU A 16 -0.65 4.66 11.73
C LEU A 16 -1.69 5.13 10.74
N THR A 17 -1.73 6.43 10.51
CA THR A 17 -2.38 7.03 9.35
C THR A 17 -1.66 6.47 8.14
N ALA A 18 -2.12 5.31 7.65
CA ALA A 18 -1.85 4.91 6.28
C ALA A 18 -2.58 5.95 5.43
N SER A 19 -1.90 7.04 5.11
CA SER A 19 -2.27 7.87 3.99
C SER A 19 -2.18 6.96 2.78
N THR A 20 -3.29 6.29 2.43
CA THR A 20 -3.43 5.58 1.16
C THR A 20 -3.60 6.67 0.10
N SER A 21 -2.51 7.40 -0.17
CA SER A 21 -2.51 8.30 -1.30
C SER A 21 -2.64 7.43 -2.54
N ALA A 22 -3.71 7.65 -3.31
CA ALA A 22 -3.92 6.94 -4.55
C ALA A 22 -2.66 7.07 -5.42
N GLU A 23 -2.17 5.93 -5.88
CA GLU A 23 -0.96 5.80 -6.68
C GLU A 23 -1.35 5.63 -8.15
N VAL A 24 -0.55 6.21 -9.04
CA VAL A 24 -0.76 6.13 -10.48
C VAL A 24 0.31 5.25 -11.10
N ILE A 25 -0.09 4.12 -11.66
CA ILE A 25 0.80 3.23 -12.39
C ILE A 25 0.78 3.64 -13.85
N HIS A 26 1.90 4.16 -14.34
CA HIS A 26 2.11 4.47 -15.75
C HIS A 26 2.59 3.22 -16.48
N LEU A 27 1.91 2.88 -17.57
CA LEU A 27 2.25 1.74 -18.42
C LEU A 27 3.02 2.20 -19.67
N LYS A 28 3.89 1.32 -20.18
CA LYS A 28 4.72 1.60 -21.36
C LYS A 28 3.93 1.88 -22.64
N ASN A 29 2.69 1.41 -22.69
CA ASN A 29 1.81 1.69 -23.82
C ASN A 29 1.07 3.03 -23.71
N GLY A 30 1.44 3.89 -22.74
CA GLY A 30 0.88 5.23 -22.55
C GLY A 30 -0.43 5.28 -21.76
N ARG A 31 -0.89 4.15 -21.21
CA ARG A 31 -2.06 4.11 -20.32
C ARG A 31 -1.63 4.35 -18.87
N ALA A 32 -2.53 4.90 -18.07
CA ALA A 32 -2.38 5.02 -16.62
C ALA A 32 -3.44 4.18 -15.90
N ILE A 33 -3.07 3.61 -14.75
CA ILE A 33 -3.98 2.92 -13.83
C ILE A 33 -3.93 3.68 -12.51
N TYR A 34 -5.10 4.06 -12.00
CA TYR A 34 -5.23 4.66 -10.68
C TYR A 34 -5.56 3.56 -9.68
N ALA A 35 -4.73 3.40 -8.67
CA ALA A 35 -4.85 2.38 -7.65
C ALA A 35 -4.84 3.01 -6.25
N ASP A 36 -5.55 2.41 -5.30
CA ASP A 36 -5.49 2.82 -3.89
C ASP A 36 -4.16 2.42 -3.26
N HIS A 37 -3.63 1.26 -3.66
CA HIS A 37 -2.40 0.74 -3.12
C HIS A 37 -1.67 -0.10 -4.16
N VAL A 38 -0.36 0.07 -4.24
CA VAL A 38 0.51 -0.64 -5.18
C VAL A 38 1.58 -1.39 -4.40
N ARG A 39 1.85 -2.63 -4.81
CA ARG A 39 2.80 -3.51 -4.16
C ARG A 39 3.54 -4.36 -5.18
N GLU A 40 4.86 -4.22 -5.21
CA GLU A 40 5.73 -5.04 -6.05
C GLU A 40 5.84 -6.46 -5.46
N ASN A 41 5.68 -7.48 -6.32
CA ASN A 41 5.82 -8.87 -5.94
C ASN A 41 6.57 -9.63 -7.04
N GLY A 42 7.89 -9.58 -6.96
CA GLY A 42 8.78 -10.21 -7.93
C GLY A 42 8.57 -9.65 -9.34
N THR A 43 8.05 -10.47 -10.25
CA THR A 43 7.84 -10.10 -11.67
C THR A 43 6.47 -9.47 -11.94
N ARG A 44 5.63 -9.33 -10.91
CA ARG A 44 4.28 -8.77 -11.00
C ARG A 44 4.10 -7.59 -10.07
N LEU A 45 3.40 -6.58 -10.57
CA LEU A 45 2.88 -5.49 -9.78
C LEU A 45 1.45 -5.84 -9.38
N GLN A 46 1.20 -5.95 -8.08
CA GLN A 46 -0.14 -6.10 -7.53
C GLN A 46 -0.66 -4.72 -7.13
N TYR A 47 -1.94 -4.47 -7.39
CA TYR A 47 -2.55 -3.20 -7.03
C TYR A 47 -4.03 -3.39 -6.69
N ASP A 48 -4.51 -2.54 -5.80
CA ASP A 48 -5.87 -2.58 -5.29
C ASP A 48 -6.67 -1.39 -5.87
N VAL A 49 -7.91 -1.64 -6.28
CA VAL A 49 -8.86 -0.61 -6.74
C VAL A 49 -10.17 -0.85 -6.00
N GLY A 50 -10.47 -0.01 -5.00
CA GLY A 50 -11.57 -0.28 -4.09
C GLY A 50 -11.33 -1.59 -3.31
N ASP A 51 -12.25 -2.56 -3.44
CA ASP A 51 -12.16 -3.87 -2.78
C ASP A 51 -11.51 -4.95 -3.69
N ASP A 52 -11.25 -4.62 -4.95
CA ASP A 52 -10.72 -5.55 -5.94
C ASP A 52 -9.19 -5.48 -6.03
N SER A 53 -8.53 -6.64 -6.01
CA SER A 53 -7.09 -6.76 -6.22
C SER A 53 -6.77 -7.29 -7.62
N TYR A 54 -5.82 -6.64 -8.28
CA TYR A 54 -5.37 -6.99 -9.62
C TYR A 54 -3.85 -7.20 -9.67
N ALA A 55 -3.38 -7.84 -10.73
CA ALA A 55 -1.96 -8.00 -10.98
C ALA A 55 -1.62 -7.81 -12.47
N ILE A 56 -0.55 -7.06 -12.73
CA ILE A 56 0.03 -6.89 -14.06
C ILE A 56 1.50 -7.30 -14.04
N SER A 57 2.06 -7.58 -15.22
CA SER A 57 3.50 -7.82 -15.32
C SER A 57 4.28 -6.53 -15.15
N MET A 58 5.35 -6.57 -14.36
CA MET A 58 6.28 -5.44 -14.20
C MET A 58 6.91 -5.02 -15.54
N GLY A 59 7.01 -5.94 -16.51
CA GLY A 59 7.51 -5.63 -17.85
C GLY A 59 6.63 -4.65 -18.63
N SER A 60 5.35 -4.52 -18.27
CA SER A 60 4.39 -3.57 -18.87
C SER A 60 4.36 -2.22 -18.16
N VAL A 61 4.95 -2.13 -16.97
CA VAL A 61 5.00 -0.92 -16.13
C VAL A 61 6.17 -0.05 -16.60
N ASP A 62 5.91 1.24 -16.72
CA ASP A 62 6.91 2.28 -17.00
C ASP A 62 7.44 2.87 -15.69
N HIS A 63 6.56 3.49 -14.89
CA HIS A 63 6.86 3.98 -13.55
C HIS A 63 5.59 4.08 -12.68
N ILE A 64 5.75 4.35 -11.39
CA ILE A 64 4.66 4.55 -10.43
C ILE A 64 4.83 5.95 -9.83
N GLU A 65 3.76 6.74 -9.85
CA GLU A 65 3.69 8.04 -9.19
C GLU A 65 2.84 7.90 -7.92
N SER A 66 3.45 8.04 -6.74
CA SER A 66 2.73 8.09 -5.47
C SER A 66 2.36 9.55 -5.15
N GLY A 67 1.08 9.84 -4.93
CA GLY A 67 0.62 11.17 -4.54
C GLY A 67 1.13 11.54 -3.14
N GLY A 68 1.65 12.76 -2.96
CA GLY A 68 2.06 13.33 -1.67
C GLY A 68 1.05 14.34 -1.14
#